data_AF-A0A4U9D3J6-F1
#
_entry.id   AF-A0A4U9D3J6-F1
#
_cell.length_a   1.000
_cell.length_b   1.000
_cell.length_c   1.000
_cell.angle_alpha   90.00
_cell.angle_beta   90.00
_cell.angle_gamma   90.00
#
_symmetry.space_group_name_H-M   'P 1'
#
loop_
_entity.id
_entity.type
_entity.pdbx_description
1 polymer ?
#
loop_
_entity_poly.entity_id
_entity_poly.type
_entity_poly.pdbx_seq_one_letter_code
_entity_poly.pdbx_strand_id
1 'polypeptide(L)'
;MPKIRRLSPNWHGGANNIGVTGGAFDSYLLLRGLRTLSPRMEVAQRNAQAIVDYLKTQPLVKKLYHPSLPENQGHEIAARQQKVLVRC
;
A
#
# COMPACT_ATOMS: atom_id res chain seq x y z
N MET A 1 8.06 -5.28 24.37
CA MET A 1 6.74 -5.17 23.71
C MET A 1 5.57 -5.32 24.71
N PRO A 2 5.30 -4.38 25.62
CA PRO A 2 4.22 -4.52 26.62
C PRO A 2 2.97 -3.65 26.36
N LYS A 3 3.02 -2.69 25.41
CA LYS A 3 1.95 -1.69 25.21
C LYS A 3 0.84 -2.09 24.23
N ILE A 4 1.04 -3.09 23.37
CA ILE A 4 0.05 -3.49 22.34
C ILE A 4 -1.14 -4.26 22.94
N ARG A 5 -0.95 -4.98 24.06
CA ARG A 5 -1.98 -5.85 24.64
C ARG A 5 -3.19 -5.10 25.23
N ARG A 6 -3.08 -3.78 25.47
CA ARG A 6 -4.11 -2.99 26.15
C ARG A 6 -5.19 -2.42 25.20
N LEU A 7 -4.95 -2.38 23.88
CA LEU A 7 -5.91 -1.90 22.86
C LEU A 7 -6.75 -3.02 22.21
N SER A 8 -6.39 -4.29 22.46
CA SER A 8 -7.04 -5.47 21.90
C SER A 8 -8.44 -5.87 22.42
N PRO A 9 -8.96 -5.48 23.61
CA PRO A 9 -9.95 -6.35 24.25
C PRO A 9 -11.35 -6.41 23.59
N ASN A 10 -11.72 -5.50 22.68
CA ASN A 10 -13.15 -5.33 22.33
C ASN A 10 -13.50 -5.63 20.86
N TRP A 11 -12.52 -5.71 19.96
CA TRP A 11 -12.79 -5.84 18.51
C TRP A 11 -13.30 -7.22 18.12
N HIS A 12 -12.86 -8.27 18.80
CA HIS A 12 -13.29 -9.64 18.56
C HIS A 12 -14.79 -9.82 18.85
N GLY A 13 -15.26 -9.27 19.97
CA GLY A 13 -16.68 -9.30 20.34
C GLY A 13 -17.54 -8.52 19.34
N GLY A 14 -17.10 -7.32 18.93
CA GLY A 14 -17.80 -6.54 17.90
C GLY A 14 -17.89 -7.27 16.56
N ALA A 15 -16.78 -7.87 16.09
CA ALA A 15 -16.78 -8.61 14.83
C ALA A 15 -17.69 -9.85 14.88
N ASN A 16 -17.71 -10.57 16.00
CA ASN A 16 -18.57 -11.73 16.21
C ASN A 16 -20.06 -11.35 16.30
N ASN A 17 -20.39 -10.29 17.05
CA ASN A 17 -21.77 -9.91 17.32
C ASN A 17 -22.43 -9.18 16.14
N ILE A 18 -21.64 -8.43 15.36
CA ILE A 18 -22.13 -7.68 14.18
C ILE A 18 -21.99 -8.53 12.90
N GLY A 19 -21.23 -9.63 12.95
CA GLY A 19 -21.07 -10.56 11.82
C GLY A 19 -20.22 -10.01 10.68
N VAL A 20 -19.35 -9.02 10.93
CA VAL A 20 -18.51 -8.35 9.92
C VAL A 20 -17.20 -9.10 9.64
N THR A 21 -17.18 -10.42 9.86
CA THR A 21 -16.04 -11.28 9.54
C THR A 21 -16.02 -11.63 8.06
N GLY A 22 -14.82 -11.72 7.47
CA GLY A 22 -14.67 -12.16 6.09
C GLY A 22 -15.15 -13.60 5.88
N GLY A 23 -15.73 -13.90 4.72
CA GLY A 23 -16.12 -15.26 4.36
C GLY A 23 -14.94 -16.21 4.35
N ALA A 24 -15.17 -17.49 4.64
CA ALA A 24 -14.11 -18.51 4.68
C ALA A 24 -13.37 -18.62 3.33
N PHE A 25 -14.11 -18.53 2.22
CA PHE A 25 -13.55 -18.60 0.88
C PHE A 25 -12.73 -17.35 0.52
N ASP A 26 -13.22 -16.15 0.82
CA ASP A 26 -12.49 -14.89 0.60
C ASP A 26 -11.20 -14.85 1.42
N SER A 27 -11.26 -15.34 2.66
CA SER A 27 -10.11 -15.47 3.55
C SER A 27 -9.06 -16.41 2.95
N TYR A 28 -9.47 -17.54 2.39
CA TYR A 28 -8.57 -18.45 1.68
C TYR A 28 -7.93 -17.81 0.44
N LEU A 29 -8.71 -17.09 -0.38
CA LEU A 29 -8.20 -16.39 -1.56
C LEU A 29 -7.20 -15.29 -1.18
N LEU A 30 -7.48 -14.53 -0.12
CA LEU A 30 -6.57 -13.52 0.42
C LEU A 30 -5.24 -14.16 0.87
N LEU A 31 -5.30 -15.24 1.65
CA LEU A 31 -4.10 -15.97 2.09
C LEU A 31 -3.31 -16.55 0.91
N ARG A 32 -4.01 -17.06 -0.11
CA ARG A 32 -3.37 -17.50 -1.36
C ARG A 32 -2.66 -16.35 -2.07
N GLY A 33 -3.32 -15.19 -2.18
CA GLY A 33 -2.76 -13.99 -2.81
C GLY A 33 -1.56 -13.41 -2.07
N LEU A 34 -1.54 -13.49 -0.74
CA LEU A 34 -0.44 -13.00 0.09
C LEU A 34 0.90 -13.68 -0.24
N ARG A 35 0.88 -14.96 -0.64
CA ARG A 35 2.10 -15.70 -1.04
C ARG A 35 2.87 -15.05 -2.19
N THR A 36 2.20 -14.27 -3.04
CA THR A 36 2.82 -13.58 -4.18
C THR A 36 2.78 -12.06 -4.04
N LEU A 37 2.48 -11.52 -2.85
CA LEU A 37 2.36 -10.08 -2.67
C LEU A 37 3.68 -9.35 -2.95
N SER A 38 4.81 -9.83 -2.41
CA SER A 38 6.11 -9.18 -2.62
C SER A 38 6.48 -9.02 -4.10
N PRO A 39 6.53 -10.08 -4.92
CA PRO A 39 6.91 -9.92 -6.33
C PRO A 39 5.90 -9.08 -7.11
N ARG A 40 4.60 -9.12 -6.77
CA ARG A 40 3.60 -8.26 -7.42
C ARG A 40 3.82 -6.79 -7.09
N MET A 41 4.16 -6.46 -5.85
CA MET A 41 4.45 -5.07 -5.46
C MET A 41 5.71 -4.53 -6.14
N GLU A 42 6.76 -5.34 -6.26
CA GLU A 42 7.99 -4.97 -6.97
C GLU A 42 7.74 -4.69 -8.47
N VAL A 43 6.95 -5.53 -9.13
CA VAL A 43 6.57 -5.32 -10.54
C VAL A 43 5.67 -4.09 -10.68
N ALA A 44 4.64 -3.97 -9.83
CA ALA A 44 3.73 -2.83 -9.85
C ALA A 44 4.48 -1.50 -9.69
N GLN A 45 5.47 -1.46 -8.79
CA GLN A 45 6.29 -0.26 -8.61
C GLN A 45 7.16 0.06 -9.83
N ARG A 46 7.86 -0.93 -10.41
CA ARG A 46 8.66 -0.71 -11.63
C ARG A 46 7.81 -0.17 -12.77
N ASN A 47 6.61 -0.72 -12.94
CA ASN A 47 5.67 -0.26 -13.96
C ASN A 47 5.18 1.17 -13.66
N ALA A 48 4.84 1.47 -12.41
CA ALA A 48 4.43 2.81 -12.00
C ALA A 48 5.54 3.84 -12.28
N GLN A 49 6.80 3.50 -12.01
CA GLN A 49 7.94 4.37 -12.29
C GLN A 49 8.10 4.62 -13.79
N ALA A 50 8.00 3.58 -14.63
CA ALA A 50 8.05 3.74 -16.08
C ALA A 50 6.92 4.63 -16.62
N ILE A 51 5.71 4.50 -16.07
CA ILE A 51 4.57 5.36 -16.41
C ILE A 51 4.83 6.80 -15.99
N VAL A 52 5.35 7.02 -14.78
CA VAL A 52 5.70 8.36 -14.27
C VAL A 52 6.73 9.03 -15.18
N ASP A 53 7.77 8.30 -15.57
CA ASP A 53 8.83 8.84 -16.44
C ASP A 53 8.32 9.13 -17.86
N TYR A 54 7.41 8.31 -18.39
CA TYR A 54 6.73 8.61 -19.64
C TYR A 54 5.84 9.86 -19.54
N LEU A 55 5.05 9.98 -18.47
CA LEU A 55 4.11 11.10 -18.29
C LEU A 55 4.82 12.45 -18.08
N LYS A 56 6.04 12.46 -17.55
CA LYS A 56 6.88 13.67 -17.44
C LYS A 56 7.17 14.30 -18.81
N THR A 57 7.27 13.50 -19.86
CA THR A 57 7.62 14.00 -21.20
C THR A 57 6.39 14.41 -22.01
N GLN A 58 5.17 14.20 -21.50
CA GLN A 58 3.95 14.44 -22.26
C GLN A 58 3.49 15.89 -22.15
N PRO A 59 3.37 16.63 -23.28
CA PRO A 59 3.00 18.05 -23.26
C PRO A 59 1.55 18.30 -22.82
N LEU A 60 0.69 17.29 -22.84
CA LEU A 60 -0.71 17.37 -22.41
C LEU A 60 -0.87 17.23 -20.89
N VAL A 61 0.17 16.81 -20.16
CA VAL A 61 0.11 16.60 -18.71
C VAL A 61 0.45 17.91 -18.01
N LYS A 62 -0.57 18.56 -17.41
CA LYS A 62 -0.37 19.81 -16.68
C LYS A 62 0.36 19.64 -15.35
N LYS A 63 0.12 18.53 -14.64
CA LYS A 63 0.69 18.27 -13.31
C LYS A 63 0.67 16.77 -12.99
N LEU A 64 1.73 16.28 -12.36
CA LEU A 64 1.90 14.86 -12.03
C LEU A 64 2.06 14.67 -10.52
N TYR A 65 1.15 13.91 -9.92
CA TYR A 65 1.19 13.58 -8.50
C TYR A 65 1.64 12.13 -8.32
N HIS A 66 2.87 11.96 -7.83
CA HIS A 66 3.42 10.67 -7.47
C HIS A 66 4.43 10.83 -6.33
N PRO A 67 4.35 10.01 -5.27
CA PRO A 67 5.21 10.16 -4.08
C PRO A 67 6.71 9.99 -4.36
N SER A 68 7.12 9.36 -5.46
CA SER A 68 8.54 9.30 -5.86
C SER A 68 9.08 10.61 -6.44
N LEU A 69 8.21 11.58 -6.79
CA LEU A 69 8.64 12.85 -7.38
C LEU A 69 8.99 13.86 -6.29
N PRO A 70 10.18 14.49 -6.34
CA PRO A 70 10.63 15.43 -5.32
C PRO A 70 9.78 16.71 -5.25
N GLU A 71 9.11 17.07 -6.35
CA GLU A 71 8.24 18.26 -6.42
C GLU A 71 6.93 18.11 -5.62
N ASN A 72 6.58 16.90 -5.17
CA ASN A 72 5.36 16.66 -4.41
C ASN A 72 5.54 16.90 -2.91
N GLN A 73 4.60 17.65 -2.31
CA GLN A 73 4.61 18.08 -0.90
C GLN A 73 4.74 16.95 0.14
N GLY A 74 4.54 15.69 -0.26
CA GLY A 74 4.67 14.50 0.61
C GLY A 74 5.88 13.62 0.32
N HIS A 75 6.77 13.99 -0.60
CA HIS A 75 7.89 13.15 -1.04
C HIS A 75 8.82 12.78 0.12
N GLU A 76 9.25 13.75 0.92
CA GLU A 76 10.17 13.49 2.03
C GLU A 76 9.57 12.57 3.10
N ILE A 77 8.27 12.69 3.35
CA ILE A 77 7.55 11.84 4.31
C ILE A 77 7.44 10.42 3.75
N ALA A 78 7.05 10.31 2.49
CA ALA A 78 6.98 9.03 1.79
C ALA A 78 8.35 8.35 1.76
N ALA A 79 9.44 9.09 1.52
CA ALA A 79 10.80 8.57 1.50
C ALA A 79 11.21 7.95 2.85
N ARG A 80 10.78 8.57 3.96
CA ARG A 80 11.06 8.09 5.31
C ARG A 80 10.20 6.89 5.71
N GLN A 81 8.92 6.87 5.29
CA GLN A 81 7.94 5.87 5.75
C GLN A 81 7.83 4.66 4.83
N GLN A 82 8.00 4.84 3.52
CA GLN A 82 7.79 3.81 2.50
C GLN A 82 9.15 3.27 2.03
N LYS A 83 9.47 2.04 2.45
CA LYS A 83 10.74 1.39 2.10
C LYS A 83 10.89 1.04 0.62
N VAL A 84 9.77 0.81 -0.05
CA VAL A 84 9.73 0.23 -1.40
C VAL A 84 9.65 1.38 -2.42
N LEU A 85 8.77 2.36 -2.22
CA LEU A 85 8.33 3.32 -3.24
C LEU A 85 9.28 4.46 -3.64
N VAL A 86 10.28 4.80 -2.83
CA VAL A 86 11.08 6.04 -3.00
C VAL A 86 12.58 5.78 -3.20
N ARG A 87 12.96 4.50 -3.32
CA ARG A 87 14.36 4.07 -3.48
C ARG A 87 14.72 3.59 -4.89
N CYS A 88 13.78 3.65 -5.84
CA CYS A 88 14.05 3.39 -7.26
C CYS A 88 14.50 4.66 -7.98
#